data_AF-A0A0L0LIU9-F1
#
_entry.id   AF-A0A0L0LIU9-F1
#
_cell.length_a   1.000
_cell.length_b   1.000
_cell.length_c   1.000
_cell.angle_alpha   90.00
_cell.angle_beta   90.00
_cell.angle_gamma   90.00
#
_symmetry.space_group_name_H-M   'P 1'
#
loop_
_entity.id
_entity.type
_entity.pdbx_description
1 polymer ?
#
loop_
_entity_poly.entity_id
_entity_poly.type
_entity_poly.pdbx_seq_one_letter_code
_entity_poly.pdbx_strand_id
1 'polypeptide(L)'
;MLLLFQKTMDEHKTTSFIPNSTQLPNILLDKVIPLIPEAEARCLLYICRRTFGFHKDADRISFSQFMDGIKDRRGNVLDYGAGLARASVAKGLKSLNEAGAISIRGTTKGNYYQINLHMDVEKVVQVVNQSAGRTKSGSGSRPKSVQVVNTQNLGKKEKPSIRDPVDNLGVLKRELTQKMSLNRFRHGGQ
;
A
#
# COMPACT_ATOMS: atom_id res chain seq x y z
N MET A 1 -26.72 26.30 -49.06
CA MET A 1 -25.24 26.47 -49.03
C MET A 1 -24.81 26.89 -47.63
N LEU A 2 -25.12 26.06 -46.62
CA LEU A 2 -24.81 26.34 -45.21
C LEU A 2 -24.43 25.02 -44.50
N LEU A 3 -23.65 24.20 -45.20
CA LEU A 3 -23.35 22.82 -44.81
C LEU A 3 -21.88 22.43 -45.08
N LEU A 4 -20.99 23.42 -45.11
CA LEU A 4 -19.57 23.20 -45.43
C LEU A 4 -18.57 23.86 -44.48
N PHE A 5 -18.99 24.31 -43.29
CA PHE A 5 -18.08 24.90 -42.30
C PHE A 5 -18.17 24.26 -40.90
N GLN A 6 -18.59 23.00 -40.82
CA GLN A 6 -18.53 22.21 -39.57
C GLN A 6 -17.56 21.02 -39.68
N LYS A 7 -16.56 21.12 -40.56
CA LYS A 7 -15.51 20.12 -40.67
C LYS A 7 -14.18 20.79 -40.34
N THR A 8 -13.41 20.11 -39.50
CA THR A 8 -11.99 20.34 -39.13
C THR A 8 -11.70 21.34 -38.01
N MET A 9 -12.04 20.96 -36.77
CA MET A 9 -11.21 21.28 -35.59
C MET A 9 -11.20 20.10 -34.60
N ASP A 10 -11.19 18.86 -35.10
CA ASP A 10 -10.62 17.76 -34.33
C ASP A 10 -9.12 17.75 -34.64
N GLU A 11 -8.41 18.67 -34.00
CA GLU A 11 -6.97 18.50 -33.84
C GLU A 11 -6.78 17.14 -33.15
N HIS A 12 -6.33 16.15 -33.92
CA HIS A 12 -5.66 15.00 -33.37
C HIS A 12 -4.42 15.54 -32.63
N LYS A 13 -4.60 15.99 -31.39
CA LYS A 13 -3.52 16.28 -30.47
C LYS A 13 -2.86 14.93 -30.25
N THR A 14 -1.85 14.63 -31.06
CA THR A 14 -0.99 13.48 -30.92
C THR A 14 -0.32 13.64 -29.57
N THR A 15 -0.96 13.11 -28.53
CA THR A 15 -0.46 13.18 -27.17
C THR A 15 0.79 12.32 -27.12
N SER A 16 1.93 12.97 -27.33
CA SER A 16 3.23 12.34 -27.19
C SER A 16 3.35 11.84 -25.75
N PHE A 17 3.21 10.53 -25.57
CA PHE A 17 3.32 9.91 -24.26
C PHE A 17 4.77 9.92 -23.81
N ILE A 18 4.98 10.20 -22.53
CA ILE A 18 6.29 10.03 -21.91
C ILE A 18 6.51 8.52 -21.77
N PRO A 19 7.59 7.94 -22.35
CA PRO A 19 7.89 6.52 -22.19
C PRO A 19 7.98 6.12 -20.72
N ASN A 20 7.53 4.90 -20.41
CA ASN A 20 7.54 4.35 -19.05
C ASN A 20 6.84 5.22 -18.00
N SER A 21 5.77 5.92 -18.38
CA SER A 21 4.95 6.73 -17.48
C SER A 21 3.51 6.23 -17.42
N THR A 22 2.75 6.73 -16.44
CA THR A 22 1.30 6.56 -16.37
C THR A 22 0.66 7.93 -16.30
N GLN A 23 -0.22 8.22 -17.25
CA GLN A 23 -1.04 9.43 -17.22
C GLN A 23 -2.07 9.30 -16.11
N LEU A 24 -2.12 10.30 -15.23
CA LEU A 24 -3.10 10.39 -14.14
C LEU A 24 -4.02 11.59 -14.39
N PRO A 25 -5.35 11.42 -14.37
CA PRO A 25 -6.28 12.53 -14.46
C PRO A 25 -6.05 13.55 -13.33
N ASN A 26 -5.91 14.83 -13.67
CA ASN A 26 -5.70 15.91 -12.69
C ASN A 26 -6.79 15.96 -11.62
N ILE A 27 -8.05 15.67 -11.98
CA ILE A 27 -9.14 15.58 -11.00
C ILE A 27 -8.83 14.60 -9.86
N LEU A 28 -8.20 13.46 -10.16
CA LEU A 28 -7.79 12.52 -9.13
C LEU A 28 -6.62 13.06 -8.32
N LEU A 29 -5.59 13.56 -9.00
CA LEU A 29 -4.33 13.99 -8.38
C LEU A 29 -4.52 15.20 -7.47
N ASP A 30 -5.29 16.19 -7.92
CA ASP A 30 -5.40 17.49 -7.27
C ASP A 30 -6.58 17.58 -6.31
N LYS A 31 -7.66 16.82 -6.58
CA LYS A 31 -8.94 17.00 -5.88
C LYS A 31 -9.42 15.79 -5.09
N VAL A 32 -8.93 14.58 -5.37
CA VAL A 32 -9.40 13.36 -4.69
C VAL A 32 -8.31 12.77 -3.79
N ILE A 33 -7.18 12.37 -4.37
CA ILE A 33 -6.10 11.67 -3.68
C ILE A 33 -5.61 12.39 -2.41
N PRO A 34 -5.40 13.72 -2.41
CA PRO A 34 -4.92 14.43 -1.21
C PRO A 34 -5.92 14.46 -0.06
N LEU A 35 -7.20 14.19 -0.34
CA LEU A 35 -8.31 14.39 0.59
C LEU A 35 -8.96 13.09 1.07
N ILE A 36 -8.46 11.93 0.61
CA ILE A 36 -8.95 10.62 1.04
C ILE A 36 -7.85 9.80 1.75
N PRO A 37 -8.21 8.84 2.60
CA PRO A 37 -7.27 7.95 3.27
C PRO A 37 -6.36 7.17 2.30
N GLU A 38 -5.17 6.82 2.81
CA GLU A 38 -4.08 6.25 2.01
C GLU A 38 -4.47 4.95 1.29
N ALA A 39 -5.23 4.07 1.95
CA ALA A 39 -5.60 2.79 1.36
C ALA A 39 -6.42 2.97 0.08
N GLU A 40 -7.43 3.84 0.13
CA GLU A 40 -8.27 4.21 -0.99
C GLU A 40 -7.49 4.93 -2.09
N ALA A 41 -6.63 5.89 -1.71
CA ALA A 41 -5.76 6.58 -2.67
C ALA A 41 -4.84 5.61 -3.44
N ARG A 42 -4.21 4.66 -2.74
CA ARG A 42 -3.34 3.64 -3.37
C ARG A 42 -4.11 2.70 -4.27
N CYS A 43 -5.34 2.32 -3.91
CA CYS A 43 -6.23 1.56 -4.78
C CYS A 43 -6.59 2.34 -6.06
N LEU A 44 -6.95 3.63 -5.96
CA LEU A 44 -7.25 4.47 -7.12
C LEU A 44 -6.05 4.60 -8.07
N LEU A 45 -4.87 4.88 -7.50
CA LEU A 45 -3.63 4.99 -8.26
C LEU A 45 -3.30 3.68 -8.98
N TYR A 46 -3.47 2.54 -8.32
CA TYR A 46 -3.22 1.26 -8.95
C TYR A 46 -4.21 0.96 -10.08
N ILE A 47 -5.50 1.29 -9.91
CA ILE A 47 -6.48 1.19 -11.01
C ILE A 47 -6.02 2.05 -12.20
N CYS A 48 -5.64 3.31 -11.98
CA CYS A 48 -5.14 4.19 -13.04
C CYS A 48 -3.90 3.62 -13.75
N ARG A 49 -2.97 3.01 -12.98
CA ARG A 49 -1.78 2.34 -13.54
C ARG A 49 -2.17 1.19 -14.47
N ARG A 50 -3.20 0.43 -14.11
CA ARG A 50 -3.70 -0.74 -14.85
C ARG A 50 -4.62 -0.38 -16.02
N THR A 51 -5.28 0.79 -15.97
CA THR A 51 -6.15 1.29 -17.04
C THR A 51 -5.38 2.24 -17.96
N PHE A 52 -5.17 3.48 -17.52
CA PHE A 52 -4.58 4.55 -18.33
C PHE A 52 -3.13 4.29 -18.68
N GLY A 53 -2.37 3.65 -17.79
CA GLY A 53 -1.00 3.20 -18.08
C GLY A 53 -0.90 2.11 -19.15
N PHE A 54 -2.03 1.58 -19.64
CA PHE A 54 -2.13 0.64 -20.74
C PHE A 54 -3.15 1.09 -21.81
N HIS A 55 -3.57 2.36 -21.79
CA HIS A 55 -4.55 2.92 -22.72
C HIS A 55 -5.89 2.16 -22.75
N LYS A 56 -6.38 1.79 -21.56
CA LYS A 56 -7.70 1.17 -21.38
C LYS A 56 -8.58 2.04 -20.51
N ASP A 57 -9.89 1.97 -20.74
CA ASP A 57 -10.88 2.58 -19.84
C ASP A 57 -11.12 1.73 -18.59
N ALA A 58 -11.00 0.41 -18.73
CA ALA A 58 -11.18 -0.56 -17.66
C ALA A 58 -10.14 -1.70 -17.74
N ASP A 59 -9.75 -2.26 -16.61
CA ASP A 59 -8.89 -3.46 -16.56
C ASP A 59 -9.43 -4.47 -15.55
N ARG A 60 -9.13 -5.75 -15.80
CA ARG A 60 -9.42 -6.81 -14.84
C ARG A 60 -8.28 -6.91 -13.85
N ILE A 61 -8.57 -6.70 -12.57
CA ILE A 61 -7.55 -6.64 -11.52
C ILE A 61 -7.95 -7.59 -10.39
N SER A 62 -7.13 -8.58 -10.08
CA SER A 62 -7.38 -9.48 -8.95
C SER A 62 -7.02 -8.81 -7.63
N PHE A 63 -7.56 -9.33 -6.52
CA PHE A 63 -7.14 -8.89 -5.19
C PHE A 63 -5.65 -9.11 -4.92
N SER A 64 -5.08 -10.21 -5.42
CA SER A 64 -3.63 -10.45 -5.28
C SER A 64 -2.80 -9.42 -6.04
N GLN A 65 -3.27 -8.94 -7.19
CA GLN A 65 -2.61 -7.84 -7.91
C GLN A 65 -2.67 -6.53 -7.13
N PHE A 66 -3.80 -6.22 -6.49
CA PHE A 66 -3.87 -5.06 -5.59
C PHE A 66 -2.93 -5.20 -4.38
N MET A 67 -2.80 -6.40 -3.81
CA MET A 67 -1.98 -6.61 -2.62
C MET A 67 -0.48 -6.63 -2.96
N ASP A 68 -0.10 -7.46 -3.91
CA ASP A 68 1.27 -7.92 -4.13
C ASP A 68 1.81 -7.59 -5.52
N GLY A 69 0.96 -7.05 -6.40
CA GLY A 69 1.29 -6.70 -7.77
C GLY A 69 1.37 -7.89 -8.72
N ILE A 70 2.19 -7.74 -9.77
CA ILE A 70 2.30 -8.71 -10.86
C ILE A 70 3.72 -9.24 -10.94
N LYS A 71 3.83 -10.56 -11.09
CA LYS A 71 5.07 -11.25 -11.43
C LYS A 71 4.93 -11.90 -12.79
N ASP A 72 6.02 -11.93 -13.55
CA ASP A 72 6.06 -12.70 -14.79
C ASP A 72 6.19 -14.21 -14.51
N ARG A 73 6.16 -15.03 -15.57
CA ARG A 73 6.30 -16.50 -15.45
C ARG A 73 7.66 -16.96 -14.91
N ARG A 74 8.68 -16.09 -14.97
CA ARG A 74 10.04 -16.36 -14.48
C ARG A 74 10.22 -15.89 -13.04
N GLY A 75 9.19 -15.28 -12.44
CA GLY A 75 9.21 -14.76 -11.07
C GLY A 75 9.71 -13.32 -10.95
N ASN A 76 10.02 -12.64 -12.06
CA ASN A 76 10.43 -11.23 -12.02
C ASN A 76 9.24 -10.36 -11.64
N VAL A 77 9.46 -9.43 -10.72
CA VAL A 77 8.42 -8.48 -10.29
C VAL A 77 8.26 -7.39 -11.35
N LEU A 78 7.03 -7.22 -11.85
CA LEU A 78 6.67 -6.17 -12.80
C LEU A 78 6.12 -4.92 -12.09
N ASP A 79 5.36 -5.14 -11.01
CA ASP A 79 4.89 -4.09 -10.10
C ASP A 79 4.58 -4.69 -8.72
N TYR A 80 4.41 -3.83 -7.72
CA TYR A 80 4.14 -4.21 -6.32
C TYR A 80 2.70 -3.95 -5.88
N GLY A 81 1.79 -3.73 -6.84
CA GLY A 81 0.38 -3.49 -6.49
C GLY A 81 0.16 -2.16 -5.78
N ALA A 82 -0.88 -2.14 -4.97
CA ALA A 82 -1.09 -1.11 -3.96
C ALA A 82 -0.31 -1.40 -2.67
N GLY A 83 0.25 -2.59 -2.45
CA GLY A 83 1.04 -2.89 -1.25
C GLY A 83 0.23 -2.84 0.06
N LEU A 84 -1.02 -3.29 0.01
CA LEU A 84 -1.98 -3.21 1.10
C LEU A 84 -2.42 -4.60 1.56
N ALA A 85 -2.73 -4.74 2.85
CA ALA A 85 -3.37 -5.96 3.35
C ALA A 85 -4.76 -6.17 2.69
N ARG A 86 -5.16 -7.44 2.53
CA ARG A 86 -6.42 -7.81 1.87
C ARG A 86 -7.64 -7.07 2.42
N ALA A 87 -7.74 -6.92 3.73
CA ALA A 87 -8.85 -6.22 4.39
C ALA A 87 -8.89 -4.73 4.00
N SER A 88 -7.72 -4.07 3.91
CA SER A 88 -7.61 -2.68 3.47
C SER A 88 -8.00 -2.51 2.01
N VAL A 89 -7.57 -3.43 1.14
CA VAL A 89 -8.00 -3.45 -0.28
C VAL A 89 -9.52 -3.62 -0.38
N ALA A 90 -10.09 -4.60 0.34
CA ALA A 90 -11.52 -4.86 0.31
C ALA A 90 -12.34 -3.65 0.77
N LYS A 91 -11.95 -3.06 1.89
CA LYS A 91 -12.57 -1.86 2.44
C LYS A 91 -12.45 -0.70 1.46
N GLY A 92 -11.24 -0.45 0.95
CA GLY A 92 -10.98 0.69 0.10
C GLY A 92 -11.74 0.63 -1.22
N LEU A 93 -11.72 -0.52 -1.90
CA LEU A 93 -12.48 -0.71 -3.14
C LEU A 93 -13.99 -0.59 -2.92
N LYS A 94 -14.50 -1.12 -1.81
CA LYS A 94 -15.92 -0.96 -1.45
C LYS A 94 -16.28 0.52 -1.26
N SER A 95 -15.50 1.23 -0.45
CA SER A 95 -15.70 2.65 -0.15
C SER A 95 -15.67 3.51 -1.40
N LEU A 96 -14.68 3.30 -2.28
CA LEU A 96 -14.55 4.01 -3.55
C LEU A 96 -15.73 3.74 -4.51
N ASN A 97 -16.23 2.50 -4.56
CA ASN A 97 -17.36 2.15 -5.41
C ASN A 97 -18.68 2.75 -4.88
N GLU A 98 -18.90 2.72 -3.56
CA GLU A 98 -20.05 3.37 -2.92
C GLU A 98 -20.03 4.89 -3.08
N ALA A 99 -18.85 5.48 -3.01
CA ALA A 99 -18.59 6.89 -3.27
C ALA A 99 -18.82 7.30 -4.73
N GLY A 100 -18.79 6.35 -5.67
CA GLY A 100 -18.92 6.60 -7.11
C GLY A 100 -17.63 7.06 -7.78
N ALA A 101 -16.47 6.90 -7.13
CA ALA A 101 -15.16 7.20 -7.72
C ALA A 101 -14.72 6.14 -8.73
N ILE A 102 -15.16 4.90 -8.54
CA ILE A 102 -14.93 3.76 -9.44
C ILE A 102 -16.23 3.03 -9.71
N SER A 103 -16.25 2.28 -10.82
CA SER A 103 -17.27 1.26 -11.08
C SER A 103 -16.64 -0.13 -11.12
N ILE A 104 -17.24 -1.08 -10.40
CA ILE A 104 -16.80 -2.48 -10.38
C ILE A 104 -17.82 -3.34 -11.13
N ARG A 105 -17.39 -3.99 -12.22
CA ARG A 105 -18.20 -4.96 -12.97
C ARG A 105 -17.69 -6.38 -12.73
N GLY A 106 -18.49 -7.20 -12.07
CA GLY A 106 -18.19 -8.62 -11.87
C GLY A 106 -18.36 -9.44 -13.16
N THR A 107 -17.49 -10.43 -13.35
CA THR A 107 -17.58 -11.41 -14.45
C THR A 107 -17.15 -12.79 -13.93
N THR A 108 -17.40 -13.84 -14.71
CA THR A 108 -16.91 -15.20 -14.40
C THR A 108 -15.38 -15.29 -14.28
N LYS A 109 -14.66 -14.35 -14.91
CA LYS A 109 -13.20 -14.28 -14.89
C LYS A 109 -12.65 -13.34 -13.82
N GLY A 110 -13.51 -12.69 -13.04
CA GLY A 110 -13.15 -11.72 -11.99
C GLY A 110 -13.71 -10.31 -12.25
N ASN A 111 -13.23 -9.36 -11.45
CA ASN A 111 -13.77 -7.99 -11.42
C ASN A 111 -13.01 -7.06 -12.38
N TYR A 112 -13.76 -6.29 -13.16
CA TYR A 112 -13.26 -5.15 -13.94
C TYR A 112 -13.45 -3.86 -13.17
N TYR A 113 -12.43 -3.01 -13.19
CA TYR A 113 -12.40 -1.72 -12.52
C TYR A 113 -12.22 -0.61 -13.54
N GLN A 114 -12.99 0.46 -13.38
CA GLN A 114 -12.93 1.66 -14.20
C GLN A 114 -13.06 2.89 -13.30
N ILE A 115 -12.30 3.94 -13.63
CA ILE A 115 -12.38 5.25 -12.96
C ILE A 115 -13.59 6.01 -13.50
N ASN A 116 -14.36 6.63 -12.62
CA ASN A 116 -15.42 7.56 -13.02
C ASN A 116 -14.87 9.00 -13.13
N LEU A 117 -14.51 9.45 -14.33
CA LEU A 117 -13.98 10.81 -14.52
C LEU A 117 -15.02 11.92 -14.32
N HIS A 118 -16.30 11.57 -14.25
CA HIS A 118 -17.42 12.48 -13.99
C HIS A 118 -17.94 12.35 -12.54
N MET A 119 -17.08 11.89 -11.63
CA MET A 119 -17.44 11.75 -10.21
C MET A 119 -17.75 13.10 -9.56
N ASP A 120 -18.68 13.09 -8.62
CA ASP A 120 -18.85 14.17 -7.65
C ASP A 120 -17.75 14.07 -6.59
N VAL A 121 -16.75 14.96 -6.70
CA VAL A 121 -15.56 14.96 -5.84
C VAL A 121 -15.93 15.17 -4.37
N GLU A 122 -16.85 16.09 -4.08
CA GLU A 122 -17.24 16.42 -2.71
C GLU A 122 -17.89 15.21 -2.04
N LYS A 123 -18.83 14.58 -2.75
CA LYS A 123 -19.46 13.33 -2.31
C LYS A 123 -18.42 12.24 -2.09
N VAL A 124 -17.47 12.07 -3.02
CA VAL A 124 -16.43 11.03 -2.91
C VAL A 124 -15.61 11.22 -1.65
N VAL A 125 -15.08 12.43 -1.44
CA VAL A 125 -14.27 12.76 -0.27
C VAL A 125 -15.06 12.56 1.03
N GLN A 126 -16.33 12.98 1.05
CA GLN A 126 -17.19 12.84 2.22
C GLN A 126 -17.44 11.37 2.58
N VAL A 127 -17.88 10.55 1.61
CA VAL A 127 -18.21 9.13 1.84
C VAL A 127 -16.98 8.33 2.26
N VAL A 128 -15.85 8.53 1.56
CA VAL A 128 -14.63 7.78 1.85
C VAL A 128 -14.09 8.10 3.24
N ASN A 129 -14.07 9.37 3.65
CA ASN A 129 -13.58 9.76 4.98
C ASN A 129 -14.48 9.25 6.13
N GLN A 130 -15.80 9.25 5.94
CA GLN A 130 -16.73 8.67 6.93
C GLN A 130 -16.48 7.17 7.16
N SER A 131 -16.11 6.45 6.09
CA SER A 131 -15.78 5.03 6.19
C SER A 131 -14.50 4.76 7.02
N ALA A 132 -13.57 5.72 7.06
CA ALA A 132 -12.37 5.65 7.89
C ALA A 132 -12.62 5.99 9.37
N GLY A 133 -13.54 6.93 9.66
CA GLY A 133 -13.90 7.32 11.03
C GLY A 133 -14.51 6.18 11.85
N ARG A 134 -15.28 5.28 11.21
CA ARG A 134 -15.98 4.15 11.87
C ARG A 134 -15.04 3.08 12.46
N THR A 135 -13.78 3.02 12.02
CA THR A 135 -12.81 2.02 12.55
C THR A 135 -12.13 2.45 13.85
N LYS A 136 -12.36 3.68 14.34
CA LYS A 136 -11.87 4.11 15.67
C LYS A 136 -12.65 3.48 16.83
N SER A 137 -13.84 2.92 16.59
CA SER A 137 -14.77 2.45 17.63
C SER A 137 -14.60 0.97 18.05
N GLY A 138 -13.55 0.29 17.59
CA GLY A 138 -13.36 -1.16 17.79
C GLY A 138 -13.04 -1.60 19.24
N SER A 139 -12.80 -0.68 20.18
CA SER A 139 -12.51 -1.00 21.57
C SER A 139 -13.74 -0.94 22.49
N GLY A 140 -14.79 -0.19 22.13
CA GLY A 140 -15.94 0.07 23.02
C GLY A 140 -17.07 -0.97 22.98
N SER A 141 -17.22 -1.71 21.88
CA SER A 141 -18.31 -2.68 21.69
C SER A 141 -17.89 -4.15 21.91
N ARG A 142 -16.68 -4.38 22.44
CA ARG A 142 -16.23 -5.75 22.76
C ARG A 142 -16.84 -6.18 24.09
N PRO A 143 -17.47 -7.37 24.20
CA PRO A 143 -17.86 -7.90 25.51
C PRO A 143 -16.62 -8.00 26.40
N LYS A 144 -16.75 -7.64 27.69
CA LYS A 144 -15.62 -7.58 28.65
C LYS A 144 -14.81 -8.88 28.68
N SER A 145 -15.42 -10.04 28.43
CA SER A 145 -14.76 -11.35 28.32
C SER A 145 -13.66 -11.39 27.23
N VAL A 146 -13.81 -10.63 26.14
CA VAL A 146 -12.81 -10.52 25.06
C VAL A 146 -11.70 -9.52 25.43
N GLN A 147 -11.93 -8.58 26.35
CA GLN A 147 -10.85 -7.73 26.90
C GLN A 147 -9.91 -8.52 27.83
N VAL A 148 -10.44 -9.54 28.52
CA VAL A 148 -9.69 -10.36 29.48
C VAL A 148 -8.77 -11.39 28.79
N VAL A 149 -8.97 -11.67 27.50
CA VAL A 149 -8.06 -12.54 26.72
C VAL A 149 -7.16 -11.71 25.80
N ASN A 150 -6.46 -10.73 26.35
CA ASN A 150 -5.20 -10.28 25.76
C ASN A 150 -4.07 -11.17 26.30
N THR A 151 -3.98 -12.41 25.81
CA THR A 151 -2.79 -13.28 26.04
C THR A 151 -1.51 -12.72 25.41
N GLN A 152 -1.59 -11.62 24.66
CA GLN A 152 -0.44 -10.91 24.10
C GLN A 152 0.12 -9.79 24.99
N ASN A 153 -0.44 -9.56 26.19
CA ASN A 153 0.06 -8.53 27.10
C ASN A 153 0.12 -8.97 28.58
N LEU A 154 0.29 -10.27 28.84
CA LEU A 154 0.81 -10.72 30.12
C LEU A 154 2.29 -10.33 30.18
N GLY A 155 2.53 -9.16 30.77
CA GLY A 155 3.80 -8.67 31.28
C GLY A 155 5.04 -8.96 30.42
N LYS A 156 5.69 -7.90 29.93
CA LYS A 156 7.15 -7.96 29.76
C LYS A 156 7.80 -8.26 31.11
N LYS A 157 7.80 -9.53 31.55
CA LYS A 157 8.97 -10.07 32.25
C LYS A 157 10.00 -10.19 31.15
N GLU A 158 11.02 -9.36 31.24
CA GLU A 158 12.22 -9.49 30.42
C GLU A 158 12.63 -10.96 30.41
N LYS A 159 12.58 -11.59 29.24
CA LYS A 159 13.27 -12.85 29.06
C LYS A 159 14.76 -12.49 29.22
N PRO A 160 15.53 -13.10 30.14
CA PRO A 160 16.96 -12.87 30.17
C PRO A 160 17.50 -13.20 28.78
N SER A 161 18.17 -12.22 28.15
CA SER A 161 18.74 -12.42 26.83
C SER A 161 19.77 -13.55 26.94
N ILE A 162 19.63 -14.59 26.12
CA ILE A 162 20.65 -15.64 25.96
C ILE A 162 21.93 -15.06 25.32
N ARG A 163 21.91 -13.79 24.90
CA ARG A 163 23.03 -13.07 24.35
C ARG A 163 23.48 -12.03 25.36
N ASP A 164 24.74 -12.12 25.77
CA ASP A 164 25.39 -11.03 26.47
C ASP A 164 25.25 -9.74 25.64
N PRO A 165 24.98 -8.58 26.27
CA PRO A 165 24.94 -7.30 25.56
C PRO A 165 26.23 -7.11 24.76
N VAL A 166 26.09 -6.82 23.46
CA VAL A 166 27.20 -6.57 22.52
C VAL A 166 28.11 -5.42 22.99
N ASP A 167 27.63 -4.60 23.92
CA ASP A 167 28.35 -3.48 24.50
C ASP A 167 29.53 -3.91 25.41
N ASN A 168 29.51 -5.13 25.95
CA ASN A 168 30.58 -5.65 26.82
C ASN A 168 31.68 -6.43 26.08
N LEU A 169 31.57 -6.59 24.75
CA LEU A 169 32.55 -7.32 23.95
C LEU A 169 33.95 -6.67 24.00
N GLY A 170 34.00 -5.33 24.12
CA GLY A 170 35.25 -4.57 24.25
C GLY A 170 35.96 -4.80 25.58
N VAL A 171 35.19 -4.95 26.68
CA VAL A 171 35.73 -5.19 28.03
C VAL A 171 36.24 -6.62 28.15
N LEU A 172 35.46 -7.60 27.67
CA LEU A 172 35.84 -9.01 27.67
C LEU A 172 37.08 -9.28 26.80
N LYS A 173 37.21 -8.62 25.65
CA LYS A 173 38.44 -8.71 24.82
C LYS A 173 39.65 -8.17 25.57
N ARG A 174 39.53 -7.03 26.26
CA ARG A 174 40.63 -6.45 27.05
C ARG A 174 41.06 -7.36 28.20
N GLU A 175 40.11 -7.91 28.96
CA GLU A 175 40.41 -8.87 30.04
C GLU A 175 41.06 -10.15 29.51
N LEU A 176 40.61 -10.67 28.37
CA LEU A 176 41.20 -11.86 27.75
C LEU A 176 42.64 -11.58 27.27
N THR A 177 42.89 -10.43 26.65
CA THR A 177 44.23 -10.00 26.24
C THR A 177 45.16 -9.82 27.44
N GLN A 178 44.66 -9.27 28.55
CA GLN A 178 45.43 -9.07 29.78
C GLN A 178 45.78 -10.40 30.46
N LYS A 179 44.84 -11.36 30.52
CA LYS A 179 45.09 -12.73 31.03
C LYS A 179 46.06 -13.51 30.15
N MET A 180 45.96 -13.39 28.82
CA MET A 180 46.89 -14.04 27.89
C MET A 180 48.30 -13.41 27.92
N SER A 181 48.42 -12.12 28.25
CA SER A 181 49.71 -11.47 28.50
C SER A 181 50.32 -11.94 29.81
N LEU A 182 49.56 -11.94 30.91
CA LEU A 182 50.01 -12.40 32.23
C LEU A 182 50.44 -13.87 32.25
N ASN A 183 49.74 -14.76 31.54
CA ASN A 183 50.13 -16.17 31.46
C ASN A 183 51.39 -16.39 30.61
N ARG A 184 51.71 -15.49 29.67
CA ARG A 184 52.92 -15.59 28.85
C ARG A 184 54.19 -15.25 29.63
N PHE A 185 54.09 -14.44 30.69
CA PHE A 185 55.20 -14.09 31.58
C PHE A 185 55.40 -15.09 32.73
N ARG A 186 54.47 -16.03 32.96
CA ARG A 186 54.59 -17.05 34.02
C ARG A 186 55.26 -18.35 33.54
N HIS A 187 55.69 -18.43 32.28
CA HIS A 187 56.40 -19.59 31.71
C HIS A 187 57.82 -19.26 31.20
N GLY A 188 58.38 -18.13 31.62
CA GLY A 188 59.76 -17.72 31.31
C GLY A 188 60.67 -17.58 32.55
N GLY A 189 60.35 -18.28 33.65
CA GLY A 189 61.10 -18.21 34.90
C GLY A 189 61.29 -19.59 35.52
N GLN A 190 62.11 -20.40 34.86
CA GLN A 190 63.05 -21.34 35.50
C GLN A 190 64.38 -21.16 34.79
#